data_AF-A0A8B7DKR4-F1
#
_entry.id   AF-A0A8B7DKR4-F1
#
_cell.length_a   1.000
_cell.length_b   1.000
_cell.length_c   1.000
_cell.angle_alpha   90.00
_cell.angle_beta   90.00
_cell.angle_gamma   90.00
#
_symmetry.space_group_name_H-M   'P 1'
#
loop_
_entity.id
_entity.type
_entity.pdbx_description
1 polymer ?
#
loop_
_entity_poly.entity_id
_entity_poly.type
_entity_poly.pdbx_seq_one_letter_code
_entity_poly.pdbx_strand_id
1 'polypeptide(L)'
;MKLKIVISLISLIVVVAVIVIVVVVVKNNKTSANQNNKNSTNEVNPNKASLYSKAAVASDAKVCSKVGKDILLKNGSAVDATVATLICIGLVNMHSCGLGGGGFMNVYERKSKKSFIYDFRETAPAAANKTMFANISSTEGNFKLSLR
;
A
#
# COMPACT_ATOMS: atom_id res chain seq x y z
N MET A 1 38.04 16.00 -47.51
CA MET A 1 36.61 15.71 -47.83
C MET A 1 36.03 14.55 -47.01
N LYS A 2 36.77 13.46 -46.76
CA LYS A 2 36.26 12.27 -46.08
C LYS A 2 35.86 12.46 -44.60
N LEU A 3 36.58 13.30 -43.83
CA LEU A 3 36.31 13.49 -42.40
C LEU A 3 34.99 14.25 -42.10
N LYS A 4 34.65 15.24 -42.93
CA LYS A 4 33.38 16.00 -42.78
C LYS A 4 32.15 15.13 -43.03
N ILE A 5 32.26 14.16 -43.94
CA ILE A 5 31.19 13.19 -44.25
C ILE A 5 30.98 12.22 -43.08
N VAL A 6 32.08 11.73 -42.48
CA VAL A 6 32.00 10.83 -41.32
C VAL A 6 31.37 11.51 -40.10
N ILE A 7 31.75 12.77 -39.82
CA ILE A 7 31.16 13.54 -38.70
C ILE A 7 29.67 13.79 -38.94
N SER A 8 29.26 14.07 -40.17
CA SER A 8 27.85 14.26 -40.52
C SER A 8 27.02 12.99 -40.35
N LEU A 9 27.56 11.82 -40.71
CA LEU A 9 26.89 10.53 -40.52
C LEU A 9 26.75 10.16 -39.03
N ILE A 10 27.80 10.39 -38.24
CA ILE A 10 27.75 10.14 -36.77
C ILE A 10 26.74 11.07 -36.11
N SER A 11 26.72 12.36 -36.48
CA SER A 11 25.74 13.32 -35.97
C SER A 11 24.30 12.91 -36.30
N LEU A 12 24.05 12.41 -37.51
CA LEU A 12 22.74 11.92 -37.91
C LEU A 12 22.30 10.68 -37.09
N ILE A 13 23.21 9.74 -36.85
CA ILE A 13 22.93 8.54 -36.05
C ILE A 13 22.58 8.91 -34.59
N VAL A 14 23.33 9.85 -34.00
CA VAL A 14 23.08 10.32 -32.63
C VAL A 14 21.70 11.00 -32.54
N VAL A 15 21.34 11.83 -33.52
CA VAL A 15 20.02 12.50 -33.55
C VAL A 15 18.89 11.47 -33.66
N VAL A 16 19.02 10.46 -34.52
CA VAL A 16 18.01 9.39 -34.63
C VAL A 16 17.89 8.59 -33.33
N ALA A 17 19.01 8.25 -32.69
CA ALA A 17 19.00 7.54 -31.41
C ALA A 17 18.28 8.33 -30.30
N VAL A 18 18.54 9.64 -30.20
CA VAL A 18 17.87 10.52 -29.23
C VAL A 18 16.36 10.58 -29.50
N ILE A 19 15.95 10.71 -30.77
CA ILE A 19 14.52 10.73 -31.13
C ILE A 19 13.84 9.41 -30.75
N VAL A 20 14.48 8.26 -31.01
CA VAL A 20 13.93 6.94 -30.63
C VAL A 20 13.77 6.83 -29.12
N ILE A 21 14.79 7.24 -28.34
CA ILE A 21 14.74 7.24 -26.87
C ILE A 21 13.58 8.10 -26.36
N VAL A 22 13.43 9.32 -26.89
CA VAL A 22 12.34 10.22 -26.50
C VAL A 22 10.96 9.61 -26.80
N VAL A 23 10.78 9.01 -27.97
CA VAL A 23 9.51 8.37 -28.35
C VAL A 23 9.16 7.19 -27.43
N VAL A 24 10.15 6.38 -27.06
CA VAL A 24 9.96 5.24 -26.14
C VAL A 24 9.55 5.73 -24.74
N VAL A 25 10.22 6.75 -24.22
CA VAL A 25 9.92 7.33 -22.90
C VAL A 25 8.51 7.93 -22.87
N VAL A 26 8.09 8.65 -23.91
CA VAL A 26 6.75 9.27 -23.98
C VAL A 26 5.63 8.23 -24.06
N LYS A 27 5.81 7.12 -24.80
CA LYS A 27 4.81 6.05 -24.88
C LYS A 27 4.62 5.32 -23.54
N ASN A 28 5.71 5.11 -22.79
CA ASN A 28 5.64 4.43 -21.49
C ASN A 28 4.87 5.24 -20.43
N ASN A 29 4.82 6.58 -20.54
CA ASN A 29 4.14 7.44 -19.57
C ASN A 29 2.63 7.61 -19.81
N LYS A 30 2.08 7.15 -20.94
CA LYS A 30 0.66 7.39 -21.30
C LYS A 30 -0.32 6.32 -20.78
N THR A 31 0.14 5.36 -19.98
CA THR A 31 -0.69 4.23 -19.50
C THR A 31 -1.22 4.43 -18.07
N SER A 32 -1.39 5.68 -17.63
CA SER A 32 -1.87 6.01 -16.28
C SER A 32 -2.98 7.08 -16.28
N ALA A 33 -3.98 6.95 -17.16
CA ALA A 33 -5.19 7.78 -17.07
C ALA A 33 -6.39 7.06 -17.70
N ASN A 34 -6.80 5.92 -17.13
CA ASN A 34 -8.17 5.45 -17.32
C ASN A 34 -8.65 4.65 -16.10
N GLN A 35 -8.91 5.36 -15.00
CA GLN A 35 -9.85 4.85 -14.01
C GLN A 35 -11.25 5.20 -14.46
N ASN A 36 -11.82 4.32 -15.27
CA ASN A 36 -13.24 4.31 -15.56
C ASN A 36 -14.02 4.18 -14.24
N ASN A 37 -14.63 5.30 -13.88
CA ASN A 37 -15.55 5.47 -12.77
C ASN A 37 -16.84 4.71 -13.08
N LYS A 38 -16.86 3.39 -12.84
CA LYS A 38 -18.12 2.64 -12.69
C LYS A 38 -18.44 2.52 -11.22
N ASN A 39 -19.31 3.41 -10.75
CA ASN A 39 -20.16 3.15 -9.59
C ASN A 39 -21.03 1.94 -9.91
N SER A 40 -20.47 0.76 -9.66
CA SER A 40 -21.20 -0.51 -9.68
C SER A 40 -21.64 -0.75 -8.24
N THR A 41 -22.84 -0.28 -7.90
CA THR A 41 -23.66 -0.94 -6.89
C THR A 41 -24.01 -2.33 -7.42
N ASN A 42 -23.05 -3.24 -7.38
CA ASN A 42 -23.31 -4.64 -7.68
C ASN A 42 -23.98 -5.23 -6.44
N GLU A 43 -25.27 -5.49 -6.55
CA GLU A 43 -25.93 -6.53 -5.76
C GLU A 43 -25.02 -7.77 -5.76
N VAL A 44 -24.53 -8.13 -4.57
CA VAL A 44 -23.69 -9.31 -4.40
C VAL A 44 -24.60 -10.52 -4.57
N ASN A 45 -24.67 -11.07 -5.79
CA ASN A 45 -25.34 -12.34 -6.03
C ASN A 45 -24.55 -13.46 -5.31
N PRO A 46 -25.09 -14.07 -4.25
CA PRO A 46 -24.37 -15.05 -3.43
C PRO A 46 -24.02 -16.34 -4.19
N ASN A 47 -24.61 -16.57 -5.37
CA ASN A 47 -24.35 -17.75 -6.21
C ASN A 47 -23.19 -17.57 -7.19
N LYS A 48 -22.54 -16.40 -7.23
CA LYS A 48 -21.38 -16.14 -8.09
C LYS A 48 -20.09 -16.31 -7.27
N ALA A 49 -19.79 -17.54 -6.87
CA ALA A 49 -18.64 -17.92 -6.04
C ALA A 49 -17.25 -17.63 -6.67
N SER A 50 -17.18 -16.95 -7.81
CA SER A 50 -15.93 -16.57 -8.46
C SER A 50 -16.01 -15.11 -8.93
N LEU A 51 -16.06 -14.18 -7.97
CA LEU A 51 -15.81 -12.76 -8.26
C LEU A 51 -14.32 -12.50 -8.50
N TYR A 52 -13.44 -13.32 -7.92
CA TYR A 52 -11.99 -13.21 -8.05
C TYR A 52 -11.35 -14.59 -8.23
N SER A 53 -10.67 -14.82 -9.37
CA SER A 53 -10.15 -16.14 -9.75
C SER A 53 -8.71 -16.42 -9.35
N LYS A 54 -7.95 -15.40 -8.92
CA LYS A 54 -6.51 -15.52 -8.62
C LYS A 54 -6.15 -15.07 -7.20
N ALA A 55 -6.56 -13.87 -6.84
CA ALA A 55 -6.31 -13.31 -5.52
C ALA A 55 -7.32 -12.19 -5.22
N ALA A 56 -7.45 -11.84 -3.94
CA ALA A 56 -8.30 -10.77 -3.47
C ALA A 56 -7.58 -10.00 -2.35
N VAL A 57 -7.87 -8.70 -2.26
CA VAL A 57 -7.47 -7.83 -1.15
C VAL A 57 -8.71 -7.09 -0.70
N ALA A 58 -8.96 -7.10 0.60
CA ALA A 58 -10.05 -6.36 1.21
C ALA A 58 -9.50 -5.46 2.32
N SER A 59 -9.91 -4.20 2.32
CA SER A 59 -9.60 -3.20 3.32
C SER A 59 -10.78 -2.24 3.46
N ASP A 60 -10.82 -1.48 4.54
CA ASP A 60 -11.81 -0.43 4.83
C ASP A 60 -11.79 0.74 3.82
N ALA A 61 -10.66 0.98 3.15
CA ALA A 61 -10.54 1.97 2.08
C ALA A 61 -10.35 1.34 0.69
N LYS A 62 -11.22 1.70 -0.27
CA LYS A 62 -11.16 1.21 -1.68
C LYS A 62 -9.81 1.46 -2.35
N VAL A 63 -9.22 2.64 -2.12
CA VAL A 63 -7.91 3.00 -2.71
C VAL A 63 -6.80 2.07 -2.22
N CYS A 64 -6.84 1.66 -0.96
CA CYS A 64 -5.80 0.82 -0.37
C CYS A 64 -5.96 -0.66 -0.73
N SER A 65 -7.20 -1.15 -0.89
CA SER A 65 -7.45 -2.46 -1.50
C SER A 65 -6.86 -2.53 -2.91
N LYS A 66 -6.95 -1.44 -3.68
CA LYS A 66 -6.33 -1.33 -5.00
C LYS A 66 -4.80 -1.32 -4.94
N VAL A 67 -4.19 -0.63 -3.97
CA VAL A 67 -2.72 -0.67 -3.76
C VAL A 67 -2.25 -2.10 -3.49
N GLY A 68 -2.85 -2.81 -2.53
CA GLY A 68 -2.49 -4.19 -2.24
C GLY A 68 -2.68 -5.12 -3.43
N LYS A 69 -3.80 -4.99 -4.15
CA LYS A 69 -4.04 -5.74 -5.39
C LYS A 69 -2.97 -5.47 -6.44
N ASP A 70 -2.58 -4.20 -6.63
CA ASP A 70 -1.55 -3.83 -7.60
C ASP A 70 -0.17 -4.42 -7.23
N ILE A 71 0.12 -4.68 -5.94
CA ILE A 71 1.30 -5.45 -5.50
C ILE A 71 1.20 -6.93 -5.84
N LEU A 72 0.04 -7.56 -5.62
CA LEU A 72 -0.17 -8.97 -6.01
C LEU A 72 -0.03 -9.16 -7.52
N LEU A 73 -0.49 -8.20 -8.33
CA LEU A 73 -0.33 -8.23 -9.79
C LEU A 73 1.14 -8.11 -10.22
N LYS A 74 1.99 -7.49 -9.40
CA LYS A 74 3.45 -7.42 -9.60
C LYS A 74 4.18 -8.66 -9.04
N ASN A 75 3.46 -9.76 -8.83
CA ASN A 75 4.00 -11.01 -8.30
C ASN A 75 4.58 -10.87 -6.86
N GLY A 76 4.09 -9.90 -6.09
CA GLY A 76 4.38 -9.79 -4.66
C GLY A 76 3.66 -10.87 -3.84
N SER A 77 4.19 -11.17 -2.66
CA SER A 77 3.56 -12.10 -1.74
C SER A 77 2.30 -11.52 -1.08
N ALA A 78 1.50 -12.36 -0.44
CA ALA A 78 0.35 -11.90 0.36
C ALA A 78 0.79 -10.96 1.50
N VAL A 79 1.99 -11.16 2.04
CA VAL A 79 2.58 -10.31 3.07
C VAL A 79 2.96 -8.95 2.48
N ASP A 80 3.62 -8.90 1.32
CA ASP A 80 3.98 -7.63 0.65
C ASP A 80 2.74 -6.78 0.33
N ALA A 81 1.69 -7.44 -0.18
CA ALA A 81 0.42 -6.79 -0.45
C ALA A 81 -0.23 -6.25 0.83
N THR A 82 -0.14 -6.99 1.93
CA THR A 82 -0.66 -6.56 3.24
C THR A 82 0.11 -5.35 3.76
N VAL A 83 1.46 -5.36 3.72
CA VAL A 83 2.29 -4.23 4.14
C VAL A 83 1.98 -2.97 3.34
N ALA A 84 1.91 -3.08 2.01
CA ALA A 84 1.56 -1.93 1.15
C ALA A 84 0.13 -1.40 1.44
N THR A 85 -0.82 -2.31 1.71
CA THR A 85 -2.19 -1.94 2.09
C THR A 85 -2.20 -1.21 3.43
N LEU A 86 -1.48 -1.72 4.44
CA LEU A 86 -1.42 -1.12 5.79
C LEU A 86 -0.75 0.26 5.78
N ILE A 87 0.33 0.44 5.00
CA ILE A 87 0.94 1.77 4.83
C ILE A 87 -0.09 2.74 4.23
N CYS A 88 -0.87 2.31 3.24
CA CYS A 88 -1.94 3.12 2.67
C CYS A 88 -3.06 3.44 3.67
N ILE A 89 -3.54 2.46 4.45
CA ILE A 89 -4.55 2.68 5.50
C ILE A 89 -4.02 3.65 6.56
N GLY A 90 -2.74 3.55 6.94
CA GLY A 90 -2.12 4.49 7.88
C GLY A 90 -2.15 5.95 7.43
N LEU A 91 -2.28 6.20 6.12
CA LEU A 91 -2.43 7.55 5.57
C LEU A 91 -3.90 7.95 5.42
N VAL A 92 -4.75 7.03 4.94
CA VAL A 92 -6.17 7.32 4.64
C VAL A 92 -7.02 7.35 5.92
N ASN A 93 -6.77 6.40 6.82
CA ASN A 93 -7.48 6.22 8.09
C ASN A 93 -6.49 6.33 9.27
N MET A 94 -5.75 7.44 9.32
CA MET A 94 -4.68 7.67 10.31
C MET A 94 -5.13 7.58 11.78
N HIS A 95 -6.42 7.81 12.06
CA HIS A 95 -6.98 7.73 13.39
C HIS A 95 -7.17 6.28 13.87
N SER A 96 -7.14 5.30 12.95
CA SER A 96 -7.41 3.89 13.27
C SER A 96 -6.14 3.05 13.34
N CYS A 97 -5.20 3.21 12.40
CA CYS A 97 -3.93 2.50 12.42
C CYS A 97 -2.80 3.35 11.85
N GLY A 98 -1.56 2.93 12.07
CA GLY A 98 -0.39 3.59 11.51
C GLY A 98 0.91 3.03 12.10
N LEU A 99 2.04 3.60 11.68
CA LEU A 99 3.37 3.17 12.13
C LEU A 99 3.64 3.45 13.62
N GLY A 100 2.88 4.37 14.23
CA GLY A 100 3.02 4.73 15.65
C GLY A 100 2.27 3.84 16.62
N GLY A 101 1.51 2.85 16.14
CA GLY A 101 0.77 1.89 16.97
C GLY A 101 1.34 0.47 16.88
N GLY A 102 0.50 -0.51 17.15
CA GLY A 102 0.82 -1.93 17.07
C GLY A 102 -0.33 -2.78 16.54
N GLY A 103 -0.17 -4.09 16.59
CA GLY A 103 -1.18 -5.01 16.09
C GLY A 103 -0.72 -6.46 16.05
N PHE A 104 -1.51 -7.27 15.33
CA PHE A 104 -1.25 -8.68 15.10
C PHE A 104 -1.42 -9.01 13.62
N MET A 105 -0.55 -9.86 13.08
CA MET A 105 -0.66 -10.36 11.71
C MET A 105 -0.67 -11.88 11.71
N ASN A 106 -1.77 -12.46 11.22
CA ASN A 106 -1.92 -13.90 11.06
C ASN A 106 -1.58 -14.28 9.61
N VAL A 107 -0.59 -15.14 9.42
CA VAL A 107 -0.10 -15.58 8.11
C VAL A 107 -0.19 -17.08 8.02
N TYR A 108 -0.95 -17.58 7.04
CA TYR A 108 -0.93 -18.99 6.68
C TYR A 108 0.06 -19.22 5.54
N GLU A 109 1.11 -20.00 5.79
CA GLU A 109 2.07 -20.38 4.77
C GLU A 109 1.68 -21.72 4.14
N ARG A 110 1.22 -21.68 2.89
CA ARG A 110 0.78 -22.88 2.16
C ARG A 110 1.88 -23.93 2.00
N LYS A 111 3.15 -23.52 1.86
CA LYS A 111 4.27 -24.44 1.62
C LYS A 111 4.52 -25.34 2.84
N SER A 112 4.52 -24.77 4.04
CA SER A 112 4.70 -25.52 5.29
C SER A 112 3.39 -26.02 5.91
N LYS A 113 2.23 -25.54 5.42
CA LYS A 113 0.90 -25.78 6.01
C LYS A 113 0.82 -25.32 7.47
N LYS A 114 1.55 -24.26 7.82
CA LYS A 114 1.59 -23.68 9.16
C LYS A 114 1.01 -22.28 9.17
N SER A 115 0.44 -21.92 10.31
CA SER A 115 0.03 -20.55 10.62
C SER A 115 1.05 -19.91 11.54
N PHE A 116 1.41 -18.66 11.24
CA PHE A 116 2.28 -17.82 12.04
C PHE A 116 1.49 -16.62 12.52
N ILE A 117 1.75 -16.19 13.76
CA ILE A 117 1.20 -14.96 14.33
C ILE A 117 2.38 -14.06 14.63
N TYR A 118 2.38 -12.88 14.02
CA TYR A 118 3.32 -11.82 14.35
C TYR A 118 2.64 -10.87 15.33
N ASP A 119 3.12 -10.85 16.57
CA ASP A 119 2.73 -9.89 17.59
C ASP A 119 3.71 -8.71 17.55
N PHE A 120 3.19 -7.54 17.23
CA PHE A 120 3.92 -6.28 17.25
C PHE A 120 3.14 -5.25 18.07
N ARG A 121 2.53 -5.69 19.17
CA ARG A 121 1.91 -4.80 20.14
C ARG A 121 2.91 -3.87 20.81
N GLU A 122 2.39 -2.71 21.15
CA GLU A 122 3.12 -1.68 21.87
C GLU A 122 3.58 -2.20 23.23
N THR A 123 4.80 -1.83 23.62
CA THR A 123 5.33 -2.15 24.95
C THR A 123 5.47 -0.88 25.76
N ALA A 124 5.10 -0.93 27.04
CA ALA A 124 5.32 0.18 27.94
C ALA A 124 6.83 0.53 27.99
N PRO A 125 7.19 1.81 27.92
CA PRO A 125 8.60 2.20 27.95
C PRO A 125 9.23 1.83 29.30
N ALA A 126 10.56 1.65 29.32
CA ALA A 126 11.28 1.21 30.53
C ALA A 126 11.10 2.12 31.76
N ALA A 127 10.80 3.41 31.55
CA ALA A 127 10.53 4.38 32.61
C ALA A 127 9.07 4.39 33.10
N ALA A 128 8.19 3.58 32.51
CA ALA A 128 6.80 3.49 32.93
C ALA A 128 6.70 2.91 34.35
N ASN A 129 5.78 3.44 35.14
CA ASN A 129 5.52 2.96 36.49
C ASN A 129 4.01 2.89 36.76
N LYS A 130 3.63 2.16 37.81
CA LYS A 130 2.22 1.88 38.14
C LYS A 130 1.41 3.13 38.48
N THR A 131 2.05 4.21 38.92
CA THR A 131 1.38 5.42 39.39
C THR A 131 1.42 6.57 38.37
N MET A 132 1.92 6.34 37.15
CA MET A 132 2.16 7.40 36.15
C MET A 132 0.91 8.16 35.72
N PHE A 133 -0.28 7.62 35.97
CA PHE A 133 -1.57 8.24 35.67
C PHE A 133 -2.44 8.51 36.92
N ALA A 134 -1.92 8.27 38.13
CA ALA A 134 -2.71 8.34 39.37
C ALA A 134 -3.23 9.75 39.72
N ASN A 135 -2.60 10.80 39.19
CA ASN A 135 -2.94 12.20 39.48
C ASN A 135 -3.48 12.97 38.26
N ILE A 136 -3.94 12.27 37.21
CA ILE A 136 -4.62 12.94 36.10
C ILE A 136 -6.05 13.26 36.54
N SER A 137 -6.24 14.44 37.15
CA SER A 137 -7.57 15.02 37.30
C SER A 137 -7.99 15.65 35.97
N SER A 138 -8.79 14.93 35.19
CA SER A 138 -9.46 15.46 34.00
C SER A 138 -10.44 16.55 34.47
N THR A 139 -9.98 17.80 34.51
CA THR A 139 -10.82 18.95 34.87
C THR A 139 -11.12 19.73 33.59
N GLU A 140 -11.72 19.04 32.61
CA GLU A 140 -12.39 19.68 31.48
C GLU A 140 -13.87 19.33 31.56
N GLY A 141 -14.66 20.25 32.13
CA GLY A 141 -16.10 20.08 32.33
C GLY A 141 -16.48 19.25 33.57
N ASN A 142 -17.75 19.34 33.97
CA ASN A 142 -18.33 18.68 35.17
C ASN A 142 -18.37 17.13 35.12
N PHE A 143 -17.48 16.48 34.37
CA PHE A 143 -17.42 15.03 34.24
C PHE A 143 -16.14 14.49 34.87
N LYS A 144 -16.25 14.07 36.12
CA LYS A 144 -15.16 13.44 36.89
C LYS A 144 -15.05 11.96 36.50
N LEU A 145 -14.10 11.62 35.63
CA LEU A 145 -13.70 10.23 35.40
C LEU A 145 -12.90 9.74 36.61
N SER A 146 -13.54 8.99 37.50
CA SER A 146 -12.86 8.22 38.54
C SER A 146 -12.43 6.88 37.96
N LEU A 147 -11.20 6.78 37.44
CA LEU A 147 -10.60 5.49 37.14
C LEU A 147 -10.18 4.83 38.46
N ARG A 148 -11.04 3.95 39.00
CA ARG A 148 -10.69 2.95 40.02
C ARG A 148 -10.48 1.61 39.34
#